data_AF-A0A959H293-F1
#
_entry.id   AF-A0A959H293-F1
#
_cell.length_a   1.000
_cell.length_b   1.000
_cell.length_c   1.000
_cell.angle_alpha   90.00
_cell.angle_beta   90.00
_cell.angle_gamma   90.00
#
_symmetry.space_group_name_H-M   'P 1'
#
loop_
_entity.id
_entity.type
_entity.pdbx_description
1 polymer ?
#
loop_
_entity_poly.entity_id
_entity_poly.type
_entity_poly.pdbx_seq_one_letter_code
_entity_poly.pdbx_strand_id
1 'polypeptide(L)'
;MLTSGVEQARLPLLPNPGAGALLAGCRHWQSAALGASSGSAVFDSCSLGAVSITGQQPLSSYVTDDYSLAFADMCGDGEIITQINAAPSNGGWAGLEVREDTASGARKFGLRTQTGTIAQPFVRSTAEQAMTLLSYIKPPHQTLSWRIRPQRRLMRSACRM
;
A
#
# COMPACT_ATOMS: atom_id res chain seq x y z
N MET A 1 23.84 -8.15 3.75
CA MET A 1 24.20 -7.43 2.51
C MET A 1 23.64 -8.25 1.35
N LEU A 2 22.44 -7.93 0.85
CA LEU A 2 21.89 -8.59 -0.33
C LEU A 2 21.13 -7.56 -1.16
N THR A 3 21.58 -7.42 -2.39
CA THR A 3 21.13 -6.52 -3.44
C THR A 3 19.84 -7.07 -4.06
N SER A 4 18.80 -6.25 -4.23
CA SER A 4 17.66 -6.59 -5.07
C SER A 4 17.79 -5.86 -6.41
N GLY A 5 17.77 -6.64 -7.49
CA GLY A 5 17.61 -6.16 -8.86
C GLY A 5 16.31 -6.67 -9.48
N VAL A 6 16.06 -6.15 -10.68
CA VAL A 6 15.13 -6.60 -11.74
C VAL A 6 13.80 -5.83 -11.91
N GLU A 7 13.88 -4.89 -12.86
CA GLU A 7 13.15 -4.80 -14.14
C GLU A 7 11.62 -4.58 -14.23
N GLN A 8 11.29 -3.30 -14.49
CA GLN A 8 10.30 -2.69 -15.39
C GLN A 8 8.86 -3.25 -15.52
N ALA A 9 7.90 -2.43 -15.10
CA ALA A 9 6.56 -2.37 -15.71
C ALA A 9 6.35 -0.97 -16.32
N ARG A 10 6.16 -0.88 -17.64
CA ARG A 10 5.73 0.36 -18.32
C ARG A 10 4.21 0.51 -18.19
N LEU A 11 3.76 1.61 -17.59
CA LEU A 11 2.39 2.09 -17.72
C LEU A 11 2.39 3.42 -18.48
N PRO A 12 1.54 3.62 -19.50
CA PRO A 12 1.32 4.93 -20.09
C PRO A 12 0.34 5.71 -19.20
N LEU A 13 0.85 6.68 -18.44
CA LEU A 13 0.03 7.69 -17.76
C LEU A 13 -0.27 8.80 -18.77
N LEU A 14 -1.52 8.93 -19.22
CA LEU A 14 -1.98 10.15 -19.87
C LEU A 14 -2.41 11.15 -18.78
N PRO A 15 -1.80 12.35 -18.68
CA PRO A 15 -2.18 13.34 -17.69
C PRO A 15 -3.52 13.98 -18.06
N ASN A 16 -4.41 14.12 -17.07
CA ASN A 16 -5.68 14.85 -17.17
C ASN A 16 -5.38 16.36 -17.34
N PRO A 17 -5.78 17.02 -18.46
CA PRO A 17 -5.46 18.42 -18.71
C PRO A 17 -6.49 19.32 -18.01
N GLY A 18 -6.33 19.52 -16.71
CA GLY A 18 -7.27 20.32 -15.92
C GLY A 18 -6.72 20.98 -14.65
N ALA A 19 -5.43 20.86 -14.36
CA ALA A 19 -4.78 21.54 -13.25
C ALA A 19 -3.58 22.33 -13.77
N GLY A 20 -3.72 23.66 -13.80
CA GLY A 20 -2.66 24.57 -14.20
C GLY A 20 -1.45 24.50 -13.27
N ALA A 21 -0.27 24.48 -13.89
CA ALA A 21 1.03 24.84 -13.34
C ALA A 21 1.57 24.03 -12.13
N LEU A 22 2.07 22.81 -12.39
CA LEU A 22 3.17 22.21 -11.62
C LEU A 22 4.11 21.48 -12.58
N LEU A 23 5.29 22.05 -12.84
CA LEU A 23 6.44 21.30 -13.37
C LEU A 23 7.66 21.67 -12.52
N ALA A 24 8.07 20.72 -11.65
CA ALA A 24 9.39 20.48 -11.06
C ALA A 24 9.32 20.19 -9.54
N GLY A 25 9.18 18.91 -9.17
CA GLY A 25 9.33 18.45 -7.77
C GLY A 25 8.26 17.46 -7.36
N CYS A 26 8.33 16.26 -7.91
CA CYS A 26 7.28 15.25 -7.86
C CYS A 26 6.79 14.92 -6.45
N ARG A 27 5.48 14.98 -6.25
CA ARG A 27 4.80 14.46 -5.06
C ARG A 27 3.47 13.87 -5.44
N HIS A 28 3.45 12.56 -5.60
CA HIS A 28 2.21 11.77 -5.54
C HIS A 28 2.30 10.69 -4.45
N TRP A 29 3.51 10.31 -4.02
CA TRP A 29 3.71 9.25 -3.04
C TRP A 29 4.59 9.68 -1.88
N GLN A 30 4.28 9.16 -0.70
CA GLN A 30 4.88 9.47 0.58
C GLN A 30 5.31 8.17 1.26
N SER A 31 6.30 8.24 2.16
CA SER A 31 6.70 7.12 3.01
C SER A 31 6.32 7.43 4.45
N ALA A 32 5.79 6.42 5.15
CA ALA A 32 5.54 6.50 6.58
C ALA A 32 5.90 5.17 7.27
N ALA A 33 6.27 5.27 8.53
CA ALA A 33 6.24 4.16 9.47
C ALA A 33 5.08 4.39 10.43
N LEU A 34 4.26 3.35 10.61
CA LEU A 34 3.07 3.40 11.45
C LEU A 34 3.34 2.80 12.82
N GLY A 35 2.54 3.26 13.78
CA GLY A 35 2.64 2.81 15.17
C GLY A 35 4.04 3.11 15.72
N ALA A 36 4.64 2.12 16.36
CA ALA A 36 5.99 2.22 16.90
C ALA A 36 7.08 1.72 15.92
N SER A 37 6.73 1.36 14.68
CA SER A 37 7.70 0.87 13.70
C SER A 37 8.70 1.96 13.29
N SER A 38 9.96 1.58 13.07
CA SER A 38 11.05 2.50 12.70
C SER A 38 11.62 2.28 11.29
N GLY A 39 10.78 1.84 10.34
CA GLY A 39 11.20 1.56 8.97
C GLY A 39 11.02 2.71 7.97
N SER A 40 11.27 2.44 6.68
CA SER A 40 11.18 3.42 5.59
C SER A 40 10.82 2.76 4.26
N ALA A 41 10.43 3.59 3.29
CA ALA A 41 10.22 3.17 1.90
C ALA A 41 11.06 4.02 0.94
N VAL A 42 11.63 3.37 -0.06
CA VAL A 42 12.45 3.96 -1.12
C VAL A 42 11.74 3.71 -2.46
N PHE A 43 11.46 4.80 -3.18
CA PHE A 43 10.79 4.78 -4.47
C PHE A 43 11.06 6.09 -5.22
N ASP A 44 10.85 6.09 -6.53
CA ASP A 44 10.85 7.30 -7.33
C ASP A 44 9.49 8.00 -7.21
N SER A 45 9.48 9.16 -6.55
CA SER A 45 8.30 10.00 -6.34
C SER A 45 7.67 10.55 -7.64
N CYS A 46 8.41 10.56 -8.74
CA CYS A 46 8.00 11.05 -10.06
C CYS A 46 7.39 9.96 -10.95
N SER A 47 7.83 8.72 -10.77
CA SER A 47 7.48 7.60 -11.64
C SER A 47 7.65 6.31 -10.85
N LEU A 48 6.55 5.83 -10.29
CA LEU A 48 6.57 4.55 -9.58
C LEU A 48 6.78 3.38 -10.53
N GLY A 49 8.04 2.95 -10.60
CA GLY A 49 8.43 1.65 -11.14
C GLY A 49 8.54 0.61 -10.03
N ALA A 50 9.39 0.87 -9.03
CA ALA A 50 9.68 -0.07 -7.95
C ALA A 50 9.62 0.63 -6.58
N VAL A 51 9.10 -0.10 -5.59
CA VAL A 51 9.05 0.33 -4.19
C VAL A 51 9.79 -0.69 -3.35
N SER A 52 10.79 -0.24 -2.59
CA SER A 52 11.47 -1.05 -1.59
C SER A 52 11.08 -0.56 -0.20
N ILE A 53 10.45 -1.42 0.59
CA ILE A 53 10.00 -1.09 1.95
C ILE A 53 10.82 -1.91 2.93
N THR A 54 11.43 -1.23 3.89
CA THR A 54 12.13 -1.85 5.02
C THR A 54 11.31 -1.58 6.27
N GLY A 55 10.73 -2.61 6.86
CA GLY A 55 10.11 -2.52 8.18
C GLY A 55 11.11 -2.84 9.29
N GLN A 56 10.99 -2.17 10.43
CA GLN A 56 11.71 -2.50 11.65
C GLN A 56 10.73 -2.69 12.81
N GLN A 57 11.20 -3.37 13.86
CA GLN A 57 10.42 -3.69 15.06
C GLN A 57 9.76 -2.45 15.69
N PRO A 58 8.64 -2.61 16.41
CA PRO A 58 7.88 -3.85 16.62
C PRO A 58 7.13 -4.31 15.37
N LEU A 59 6.71 -5.59 15.35
CA LEU A 59 5.91 -6.15 14.26
C LEU A 59 4.41 -5.90 14.50
N SER A 60 3.70 -5.59 13.42
CA SER A 60 2.24 -5.49 13.41
C SER A 60 1.55 -6.74 13.95
N SER A 61 0.43 -6.53 14.64
CA SER A 61 -0.46 -7.56 15.14
C SER A 61 -1.86 -7.43 14.54
N TYR A 62 -2.82 -8.24 15.01
CA TYR A 62 -4.22 -8.12 14.61
C TYR A 62 -4.87 -6.80 15.05
N VAL A 63 -4.34 -6.18 16.12
CA VAL A 63 -4.88 -4.96 16.73
C VAL A 63 -3.93 -3.76 16.58
N THR A 64 -2.64 -3.99 16.32
CA THR A 64 -1.64 -2.91 16.15
C THR A 64 -1.12 -2.81 14.73
N ASP A 65 -0.92 -1.57 14.27
CA ASP A 65 -0.41 -1.26 12.95
C ASP A 65 1.06 -0.80 13.05
N ASP A 66 1.97 -1.74 13.30
CA ASP A 66 3.41 -1.47 13.37
C ASP A 66 4.10 -1.97 12.09
N TYR A 67 4.11 -1.13 11.05
CA TYR A 67 4.75 -1.43 9.76
C TYR A 67 5.04 -0.16 8.96
N SER A 68 5.91 -0.29 7.96
CA SER A 68 6.23 0.79 7.03
C SER A 68 5.48 0.63 5.71
N LEU A 69 5.21 1.76 5.06
CA LEU A 69 4.48 1.80 3.81
C LEU A 69 4.93 2.98 2.92
N ALA A 70 4.63 2.81 1.63
CA ALA A 70 4.54 3.90 0.67
C ALA A 70 3.05 4.13 0.36
N PHE A 71 2.58 5.36 0.41
CA PHE A 71 1.18 5.69 0.16
C PHE A 71 1.00 6.95 -0.66
N ALA A 72 -0.19 7.05 -1.26
CA ALA A 72 -0.71 8.25 -1.88
C ALA A 72 -2.12 8.46 -1.35
N ASP A 73 -2.48 9.70 -1.04
CA ASP A 73 -3.86 10.03 -0.71
C ASP A 73 -4.73 9.88 -1.97
N MET A 74 -5.83 9.13 -1.83
CA MET A 74 -6.75 8.88 -2.94
C MET A 74 -8.00 9.75 -2.79
N CYS A 75 -8.17 10.71 -3.69
CA CYS A 75 -9.35 11.56 -3.75
C CYS A 75 -10.26 11.14 -4.92
N GLY A 76 -11.12 10.15 -4.68
CA GLY A 76 -12.07 9.63 -5.67
C GLY A 76 -11.71 8.24 -6.19
N ASP A 77 -12.16 7.93 -7.39
CA ASP A 77 -11.86 6.67 -8.09
C ASP A 77 -10.36 6.54 -8.30
N GLY A 78 -9.86 5.31 -8.17
CA GLY A 78 -8.49 5.03 -8.52
C GLY A 78 -8.23 3.54 -8.59
N GLU A 79 -7.11 3.19 -9.21
CA GLU A 79 -6.67 1.81 -9.32
C GLU A 79 -5.20 1.76 -8.96
N ILE A 80 -4.85 0.83 -8.08
CA ILE A 80 -3.46 0.51 -7.75
C ILE A 80 -3.26 -0.95 -8.05
N ILE A 81 -2.33 -1.22 -8.96
CA ILE A 81 -1.91 -2.57 -9.33
C ILE A 81 -0.45 -2.69 -8.95
N THR A 82 -0.12 -3.72 -8.17
CA THR A 82 1.23 -3.97 -7.69
C THR A 82 1.58 -5.44 -7.82
N GLN A 83 2.85 -5.72 -8.10
CA GLN A 83 3.40 -7.06 -8.10
C GLN A 83 4.35 -7.20 -6.90
N ILE A 84 4.08 -8.19 -6.05
CA ILE A 84 4.93 -8.45 -4.89
C ILE A 84 6.03 -9.42 -5.31
N ASN A 85 7.22 -8.88 -5.54
CA ASN A 85 8.39 -9.64 -5.98
C ASN A 85 9.09 -10.36 -4.82
N ALA A 86 9.07 -9.77 -3.63
CA ALA A 86 9.63 -10.36 -2.43
C ALA A 86 8.85 -9.90 -1.20
N ALA A 87 8.71 -10.80 -0.22
CA ALA A 87 8.30 -10.46 1.14
C ALA A 87 9.45 -10.83 2.12
N PRO A 88 9.38 -10.40 3.39
CA PRO A 88 10.36 -10.83 4.39
C PRO A 88 10.39 -12.35 4.55
N SER A 89 11.58 -12.95 4.52
CA SER A 89 11.79 -14.41 4.61
C SER A 89 11.53 -15.00 6.00
N ASN A 90 11.41 -14.15 7.03
CA ASN A 90 11.18 -14.51 8.43
C ASN A 90 9.69 -14.52 8.82
N GLY A 91 8.79 -14.82 7.87
CA GLY A 91 7.34 -14.82 8.11
C GLY A 91 6.70 -13.42 8.12
N GLY A 92 7.41 -12.39 7.68
CA GLY A 92 6.82 -11.06 7.49
C GLY A 92 5.93 -10.98 6.25
N TRP A 93 5.09 -9.95 6.22
CA TRP A 93 4.07 -9.77 5.19
C TRP A 93 4.40 -8.57 4.31
N ALA A 94 4.10 -8.68 3.02
CA ALA A 94 4.05 -7.56 2.08
C ALA A 94 2.66 -7.54 1.43
N GLY A 95 2.13 -6.36 1.10
CA GLY A 95 0.75 -6.26 0.66
C GLY A 95 0.40 -4.90 0.09
N LEU A 96 -0.86 -4.82 -0.34
CA LEU A 96 -1.52 -3.59 -0.72
C LEU A 96 -2.73 -3.41 0.19
N GLU A 97 -2.90 -2.20 0.71
CA GLU A 97 -4.01 -1.84 1.57
C GLU A 97 -4.57 -0.47 1.21
N VAL A 98 -5.85 -0.32 1.51
CA VAL A 98 -6.55 0.96 1.54
C VAL A 98 -6.91 1.21 2.99
N ARG A 99 -6.61 2.41 3.46
CA ARG A 99 -6.78 2.82 4.85
C ARG A 99 -7.37 4.21 4.90
N GLU A 100 -8.12 4.49 5.96
CA GLU A 100 -8.76 5.80 6.15
C GLU A 100 -7.75 6.90 6.47
N ASP A 101 -6.76 6.62 7.32
CA ASP A 101 -5.70 7.54 7.72
C ASP A 101 -4.46 6.77 8.21
N THR A 102 -3.38 7.46 8.57
CA THR A 102 -2.13 6.87 9.08
C THR A 102 -2.12 6.62 10.60
N ALA A 103 -3.24 6.73 11.30
CA ALA A 103 -3.29 6.39 12.72
C ALA A 103 -3.14 4.87 12.92
N SER A 104 -2.54 4.47 14.04
CA SER A 104 -2.62 3.07 14.47
C SER A 104 -4.08 2.74 14.75
N GLY A 105 -4.53 1.54 14.38
CA GLY A 105 -5.91 1.11 14.64
C GLY A 105 -6.93 1.58 13.59
N ALA A 106 -6.50 2.31 12.56
CA ALA A 106 -7.36 2.85 11.51
C ALA A 106 -8.18 1.76 10.79
N ARG A 107 -9.36 2.16 10.29
CA ARG A 107 -10.15 1.30 9.39
C ARG A 107 -9.36 1.06 8.11
N LYS A 108 -9.30 -0.21 7.70
CA LYS A 108 -8.50 -0.63 6.55
C LYS A 108 -9.02 -1.91 5.94
N PHE A 109 -8.69 -2.12 4.68
CA PHE A 109 -8.85 -3.41 4.01
C PHE A 109 -7.69 -3.61 3.04
N GLY A 110 -7.35 -4.85 2.77
CA GLY A 110 -6.22 -5.12 1.90
C GLY A 110 -6.00 -6.59 1.64
N LEU A 111 -4.91 -6.84 0.94
CA LEU A 111 -4.43 -8.16 0.61
C LEU A 111 -2.92 -8.19 0.83
N ARG A 112 -2.46 -9.15 1.63
CA ARG A 112 -1.05 -9.34 1.94
C ARG A 112 -0.61 -10.77 1.68
N THR A 113 0.70 -10.97 1.56
CA THR A 113 1.31 -12.26 1.25
C THR A 113 2.68 -12.39 1.90
N GLN A 114 3.09 -13.62 2.14
CA GLN A 114 4.45 -13.99 2.57
C GLN A 114 5.28 -14.46 1.37
N THR A 115 6.60 -14.52 1.56
CA THR A 115 7.52 -15.22 0.64
C THR A 115 7.23 -16.71 0.74
N GLY A 116 6.34 -17.18 -0.12
CA GLY A 116 5.78 -18.52 -0.05
C GLY A 116 4.41 -18.57 -0.74
N THR A 117 3.58 -19.52 -0.33
CA THR A 117 2.28 -19.82 -0.97
C THR A 117 1.09 -19.25 -0.21
N ILE A 118 1.24 -18.31 0.73
CA ILE A 118 0.08 -17.79 1.49
C ILE A 118 -0.28 -16.37 1.04
N ALA A 119 -1.56 -16.15 0.77
CA ALA A 119 -2.17 -14.83 0.67
C ALA A 119 -3.31 -14.67 1.69
N GLN A 120 -3.49 -13.45 2.16
CA GLN A 120 -4.45 -13.09 3.20
C GLN A 120 -5.17 -11.78 2.85
N PRO A 121 -6.43 -11.83 2.40
CA PRO A 121 -7.32 -10.67 2.52
C PRO A 121 -7.54 -10.38 4.00
N PHE A 122 -7.60 -9.09 4.32
CA PHE A 122 -7.90 -8.63 5.67
C PHE A 122 -8.79 -7.41 5.63
N VAL A 123 -9.56 -7.23 6.70
CA VAL A 123 -10.42 -6.07 6.91
C VAL A 123 -10.49 -5.71 8.39
N ARG A 124 -10.37 -4.42 8.68
CA ARG A 124 -10.77 -3.79 9.93
C ARG A 124 -11.84 -2.76 9.59
N SER A 125 -13.10 -3.13 9.83
CA SER A 125 -14.27 -2.27 9.57
C SER A 125 -14.56 -1.28 10.70
N THR A 126 -14.05 -1.54 11.90
CA THR A 126 -14.20 -0.69 13.09
C THR A 126 -12.82 -0.32 13.62
N ALA A 127 -12.57 0.97 13.85
CA ALA A 127 -11.28 1.43 14.36
C ALA A 127 -10.92 0.78 15.71
N GLU A 128 -9.63 0.59 15.96
CA GLU A 128 -9.03 -0.03 17.17
C GLU A 128 -9.45 -1.50 17.43
N GLN A 129 -10.27 -2.10 16.57
CA GLN A 129 -10.67 -3.50 16.71
C GLN A 129 -9.69 -4.44 16.00
N ALA A 130 -9.70 -5.70 16.41
CA ALA A 130 -8.96 -6.74 15.73
C ALA A 130 -9.42 -6.85 14.27
N MET A 131 -8.46 -6.91 13.35
CA MET A 131 -8.77 -7.18 11.95
C MET A 131 -9.23 -8.63 11.77
N THR A 132 -10.20 -8.82 10.88
CA THR A 132 -10.60 -10.15 10.38
C THR A 132 -9.74 -10.50 9.18
N LEU A 133 -9.28 -11.74 9.11
CA LEU A 133 -8.52 -12.24 7.95
C LEU A 133 -8.94 -13.65 7.56
N LEU A 134 -8.65 -14.00 6.31
CA LEU A 134 -8.78 -15.36 5.78
C LEU A 134 -7.47 -15.72 5.11
N SER A 135 -6.96 -16.93 5.34
CA SER A 135 -5.73 -17.41 4.68
C SER A 135 -6.08 -18.40 3.58
N TYR A 136 -5.42 -18.28 2.43
CA TYR A 136 -5.53 -19.26 1.36
C TYR A 136 -4.18 -19.51 0.70
N ILE A 137 -4.06 -20.68 0.06
CA ILE A 137 -2.87 -21.08 -0.69
C ILE A 137 -2.91 -20.42 -2.08
N LYS A 138 -1.92 -19.59 -2.40
CA LYS A 138 -1.73 -18.94 -3.69
C LYS A 138 -0.76 -19.72 -4.60
N PRO A 139 -1.00 -19.74 -5.92
CA PRO A 139 -0.01 -20.12 -6.92
C PRO A 139 1.22 -19.19 -6.90
N PRO A 140 2.40 -19.64 -7.38
CA PRO A 140 3.62 -18.82 -7.45
C PRO A 140 3.40 -17.60 -8.37
N HIS A 141 3.89 -16.44 -7.93
CA HIS A 141 3.72 -15.09 -8.52
C HIS A 141 2.27 -14.60 -8.55
N GLN A 142 1.97 -13.53 -7.81
CA GLN A 142 0.65 -12.90 -7.81
C GLN A 142 0.79 -11.40 -8.02
N THR A 143 0.02 -10.90 -8.97
CA THR A 143 -0.24 -9.47 -9.13
C THR A 143 -1.44 -9.13 -8.27
N LEU A 144 -1.28 -8.17 -7.36
CA LEU A 144 -2.39 -7.62 -6.59
C LEU A 144 -2.96 -6.42 -7.38
N SER A 145 -4.24 -6.44 -7.66
CA SER A 145 -4.95 -5.31 -8.28
C SER A 145 -6.10 -4.88 -7.39
N TRP A 146 -6.11 -3.61 -7.01
CA TRP A 146 -7.22 -2.97 -6.33
C TRP A 146 -7.80 -1.88 -7.20
N ARG A 147 -9.10 -1.98 -7.47
CA ARG A 147 -9.85 -0.97 -8.20
C ARG A 147 -10.92 -0.38 -7.28
N ILE A 148 -10.76 0.91 -6.96
CA ILE A 148 -11.74 1.68 -6.18
C ILE A 148 -12.71 2.32 -7.16
N ARG A 149 -13.99 1.96 -7.03
CA ARG A 149 -15.12 2.60 -7.71
C ARG A 149 -15.99 3.23 -6.62
N PRO A 150 -16.26 4.54 -6.62
CA PRO A 150 -17.20 5.11 -5.69
C PRO A 150 -18.58 4.58 -6.01
N GLN A 151 -19.32 4.26 -4.97
CA GLN A 151 -20.76 4.15 -5.07
C GLN A 151 -21.28 5.56 -5.38
N ARG A 152 -22.13 5.71 -6.41
CA ARG A 152 -22.59 6.99 -7.00
C ARG A 152 -23.30 7.98 -6.05
N ARG A 153 -23.33 7.74 -4.73
CA ARG A 153 -23.87 8.66 -3.74
C ARG A 153 -22.89 8.82 -2.59
N LEU A 154 -22.50 10.07 -2.36
CA LEU A 154 -21.86 10.59 -1.16
C LEU A 154 -20.34 10.36 -1.05
N MET A 155 -19.55 11.17 -1.75
CA MET A 155 -18.22 11.60 -1.30
C MET A 155 -17.86 12.88 -2.07
N ARG A 156 -18.34 14.04 -1.62
CA ARG A 156 -18.07 15.35 -2.24
C ARG A 156 -17.12 16.25 -1.43
N SER A 157 -16.46 15.77 -0.38
CA SER A 157 -15.81 16.71 0.56
C SER A 157 -14.54 16.23 1.29
N ALA A 158 -13.80 15.24 0.78
CA ALA A 158 -12.66 14.68 1.51
C ALA A 158 -11.27 14.96 0.90
N CYS A 159 -11.12 15.96 0.04
CA CYS A 159 -9.80 16.40 -0.42
C CYS A 159 -9.61 17.86 -0.01
N ARG A 160 -8.87 18.11 1.09
CA ARG A 160 -8.34 19.46 1.38
C ARG A 160 -6.92 19.52 0.85
N MET A 161 -6.69 20.50 -0.02
CA MET A 161 -5.37 20.95 -0.49
C MET A 161 -4.58 21.57 0.66
#